data_AF-A0A353T1N5-F1
#
_entry.id   AF-A0A353T1N5-F1
#
_cell.length_a   1.000
_cell.length_b   1.000
_cell.length_c   1.000
_cell.angle_alpha   90.00
_cell.angle_beta   90.00
_cell.angle_gamma   90.00
#
_symmetry.space_group_name_H-M   'P 1'
#
loop_
_entity.id
_entity.type
_entity.pdbx_description
1 polymer ?
#
loop_
_entity_poly.entity_id
_entity_poly.type
_entity_poly.pdbx_seq_one_letter_code
_entity_poly.pdbx_strand_id
1 'polypeptide(L)' 'MTDEPSRIITAMNISKKTLKIVNQNIVFAIGIKILVLFLSAFGITTMWAAIFADVGVAVLAVLNSLRALNVRNL' A
#
# COMPACT_ATOMS: atom_id res chain seq x y z
N MET A 1 20.54 1.29 25.03
CA MET A 1 19.81 2.58 24.96
C MET A 1 20.86 3.62 24.67
N THR A 2 20.92 4.10 23.44
CA THR A 2 21.96 5.03 22.96
C THR A 2 21.22 6.22 22.38
N ASP A 3 21.10 7.27 23.19
CA ASP A 3 20.34 8.48 22.92
C ASP A 3 21.16 9.44 22.05
N GLU A 4 21.34 9.07 20.77
CA GLU A 4 21.95 9.94 19.79
C GLU A 4 20.86 10.63 18.94
N PRO A 5 20.77 11.98 18.95
CA PRO A 5 19.74 12.72 18.22
C PRO A 5 19.82 12.52 16.69
N SER A 6 20.96 12.06 16.17
CA SER A 6 21.15 11.66 14.77
C SER A 6 20.22 10.53 14.33
N ARG A 7 19.85 9.61 15.23
CA ARG A 7 18.97 8.46 14.91
C ARG A 7 17.52 8.86 14.68
N ILE A 8 17.09 9.97 15.28
CA ILE A 8 15.75 10.54 15.06
C ILE A 8 15.62 11.04 13.62
N ILE A 9 16.68 11.65 13.08
CA ILE A 9 16.74 12.14 11.70
C ILE A 9 16.66 10.95 10.71
N THR A 10 17.41 9.89 10.97
CA THR A 10 17.37 8.65 10.19
C THR A 10 15.97 8.01 10.23
N ALA A 11 15.38 7.87 11.42
CA ALA A 11 14.03 7.33 11.58
C ALA A 11 12.97 8.18 10.83
N MET A 12 13.09 9.51 10.87
CA MET A 12 12.18 10.40 10.15
C MET A 12 12.30 10.24 8.62
N ASN A 13 13.50 10.04 8.10
CA ASN A 13 13.71 9.79 6.67
C ASN A 13 13.14 8.42 6.23
N ILE A 14 13.26 7.39 7.08
CA ILE A 14 12.63 6.08 6.85
C ILE A 14 11.11 6.23 6.82
N SER A 15 10.52 6.89 7.82
CA SER A 15 9.07 7.11 7.91
C SER A 15 8.51 7.85 6.70
N LYS A 16 9.21 8.86 6.18
CA LYS A 16 8.80 9.58 4.96
C LYS A 16 8.76 8.67 3.73
N LYS A 17 9.76 7.79 3.56
CA LYS A 17 9.77 6.79 2.47
C LYS A 17 8.61 5.80 2.63
N THR A 18 8.39 5.29 3.83
CA THR A 18 7.28 4.36 4.12
C THR A 18 5.93 5.01 3.84
N LEU A 19 5.72 6.26 4.27
CA LEU A 19 4.48 7.00 4.00
C LEU A 19 4.22 7.17 2.50
N LYS A 20 5.26 7.39 1.68
CA LYS A 20 5.10 7.45 0.22
C LYS A 20 4.60 6.13 -0.36
N ILE A 21 5.08 5.00 0.14
CA ILE A 21 4.66 3.65 -0.29
C ILE A 21 3.24 3.36 0.18
N VAL A 22 2.90 3.74 1.41
CA VAL A 22 1.53 3.62 1.95
C VAL A 22 0.54 4.42 1.10
N ASN A 23 0.86 5.67 0.76
CA ASN A 23 0.01 6.48 -0.10
C ASN A 23 -0.18 5.87 -1.49
N GLN A 24 0.85 5.24 -2.07
CA GLN A 24 0.70 4.50 -3.33
C GLN A 24 -0.26 3.31 -3.20
N ASN A 25 -0.16 2.54 -2.11
CA ASN A 25 -1.06 1.41 -1.85
C ASN A 25 -2.51 1.86 -1.64
N ILE A 26 -2.72 2.95 -0.91
CA ILE A 26 -4.07 3.52 -0.68
C ILE A 26 -4.68 3.96 -2.00
N VAL A 27 -3.95 4.68 -2.83
CA VAL A 27 -4.43 5.12 -4.15
C VAL A 27 -4.79 3.91 -5.02
N PHE A 28 -3.97 2.86 -5.01
CA PHE A 28 -4.21 1.64 -5.78
C PHE A 28 -5.46 0.88 -5.29
N ALA A 29 -5.60 0.73 -3.97
CA ALA A 29 -6.74 0.08 -3.35
C ALA A 29 -8.06 0.83 -3.64
N ILE A 30 -8.04 2.16 -3.52
CA ILE A 30 -9.20 3.01 -3.84
C ILE A 30 -9.54 2.91 -5.33
N GLY A 31 -8.53 2.94 -6.21
CA GLY A 31 -8.73 2.81 -7.65
C GLY A 31 -9.46 1.51 -8.01
N ILE A 32 -9.02 0.38 -7.46
CA ILE A 32 -9.66 -0.92 -7.71
C ILE A 32 -11.06 -0.97 -7.08
N LYS A 33 -11.25 -0.44 -5.87
CA LYS A 33 -12.57 -0.41 -5.22
C LYS A 33 -13.58 0.39 -6.05
N ILE A 34 -13.19 1.54 -6.60
CA ILE A 34 -14.03 2.34 -7.49
C ILE A 34 -14.33 1.58 -8.79
N LEU A 35 -13.33 0.91 -9.37
CA LEU A 35 -13.50 0.15 -10.61
C LEU A 35 -14.51 -0.99 -10.42
N VAL A 36 -14.38 -1.76 -9.34
CA VAL A 36 -15.34 -2.83 -8.97
C VAL A 36 -16.73 -2.26 -8.72
N LEU A 37 -16.83 -1.12 -8.03
CA LEU A 37 -18.10 -0.45 -7.78
C LEU A 37 -18.81 -0.08 -9.08
N PHE A 38 -18.08 0.50 -10.04
CA PHE A 38 -18.63 0.83 -11.36
C PHE A 38 -19.09 -0.43 -12.10
N LEU A 39 -18.25 -1.46 -12.20
CA LEU A 39 -18.65 -2.71 -12.86
C LEU A 39 -19.86 -3.37 -12.17
N SER A 40 -19.95 -3.29 -10.84
CA SER A 40 -21.11 -3.79 -10.08
C SER A 40 -22.37 -2.97 -10.37
N ALA A 41 -22.25 -1.65 -10.52
CA ALA A 41 -23.38 -0.79 -10.87
C ALA A 41 -23.95 -1.12 -12.27
N PHE A 42 -23.12 -1.59 -13.20
CA PHE A 42 -23.55 -2.09 -14.51
C PHE A 42 -24.06 -3.55 -14.48
N GLY A 43 -24.03 -4.22 -13.33
CA GLY A 43 -24.54 -5.60 -13.17
C GLY A 43 -23.65 -6.68 -13.80
N ILE A 44 -22.41 -6.36 -14.17
CA ILE A 44 -21.48 -7.29 -14.85
C ILE A 44 -20.60 -8.03 -13.82
N THR A 45 -20.51 -7.53 -12.59
CA THR A 45 -19.63 -8.11 -11.55
C THR A 45 -20.28 -9.28 -10.83
N THR A 46 -19.58 -10.42 -10.81
CA THR A 46 -19.90 -11.53 -9.92
C THR A 46 -19.24 -11.34 -8.55
N MET A 47 -19.85 -11.86 -7.48
CA MET A 47 -19.26 -11.84 -6.13
C MET A 47 -17.82 -12.36 -6.11
N TRP A 48 -17.54 -13.36 -6.95
CA TRP A 48 -16.21 -13.95 -7.08
C TRP A 48 -15.15 -12.96 -7.60
N ALA A 49 -15.51 -12.16 -8.61
CA ALA A 49 -14.62 -11.12 -9.14
C ALA A 49 -14.35 -10.01 -8.11
N ALA A 50 -15.35 -9.65 -7.30
CA ALA A 50 -15.18 -8.67 -6.23
C ALA A 50 -14.21 -9.17 -5.14
N ILE A 51 -14.34 -10.44 -4.72
CA ILE A 51 -13.42 -11.06 -3.75
C ILE A 51 -12.00 -11.11 -4.32
N PHE A 52 -11.84 -11.52 -5.58
CA PHE A 52 -10.53 -11.57 -6.22
C PHE A 52 -9.87 -10.18 -6.29
N ALA A 53 -10.65 -9.14 -6.60
CA ALA A 53 -10.15 -7.77 -6.63
C ALA A 53 -9.63 -7.32 -5.25
N ASP A 54 -10.39 -7.55 -4.18
CA ASP A 54 -9.99 -7.16 -2.82
C ASP A 54 -8.77 -7.95 -2.31
N VAL A 55 -8.73 -9.27 -2.55
CA VAL A 55 -7.59 -10.12 -2.17
C VAL A 55 -6.35 -9.78 -3.01
N GLY A 56 -6.52 -9.54 -4.31
CA GLY A 56 -5.44 -9.13 -5.22
C GLY A 56 -4.83 -7.79 -4.83
N VAL A 57 -5.67 -6.80 -4.47
CA VAL A 57 -5.22 -5.51 -3.90
C VAL A 57 -4.39 -5.74 -2.64
N ALA A 58 -4.85 -6.60 -1.72
CA ALA A 58 -4.14 -6.88 -0.48
C ALA A 58 -2.76 -7.49 -0.75
N VAL A 59 -2.67 -8.48 -1.65
CA VAL A 59 -1.40 -9.10 -2.05
C VAL A 59 -0.46 -8.07 -2.67
N LEU A 60 -0.95 -7.23 -3.58
CA LEU A 60 -0.16 -6.16 -4.21
C LEU A 60 0.33 -5.14 -3.17
N ALA A 61 -0.52 -4.77 -2.22
CA ALA A 61 -0.14 -3.86 -1.14
C ALA A 61 0.96 -4.46 -0.25
N VAL A 62 0.90 -5.76 0.05
CA VAL A 62 1.95 -6.47 0.80
C VAL A 62 3.26 -6.47 0.00
N LEU A 63 3.23 -6.84 -1.29
CA LEU A 63 4.41 -6.83 -2.14
C LEU A 63 5.06 -5.45 -2.25
N ASN A 64 4.26 -4.40 -2.40
CA ASN A 64 4.77 -3.03 -2.45
C ASN A 64 5.28 -2.56 -1.08
N SER A 65 4.69 -3.04 0.03
CA SER A 65 5.16 -2.76 1.38
C SER A 65 6.52 -3.39 1.68
N LEU A 66 6.85 -4.54 1.08
CA LEU A 66 8.20 -5.13 1.18
C LEU A 66 9.28 -4.20 0.61
N ARG A 67 8.93 -3.33 -0.34
CA ARG A 67 9.84 -2.30 -0.87
C ARG A 67 10.20 -1.25 0.18
N ALA A 68 9.34 -1.02 1.17
CA ALA A 68 9.63 -0.12 2.30
C ALA A 68 10.68 -0.71 3.24
N LEU A 69 10.78 -2.05 3.32
CA LEU A 69 11.75 -2.76 4.15
C LEU A 69 13.17 -2.71 3.58
N ASN A 70 13.35 -2.36 2.30
CA ASN A 70 14.67 -2.20 1.68
C ASN A 70 15.30 -0.86 2.09
N VAL A 71 15.68 -0.77 3.35
CA VAL A 71 16.42 0.33 3.99
C VAL A 71 17.94 0.15 3.76
N ARG A 72 18.36 -0.51 2.68
CA ARG A 72 19.76 -0.87 2.42
C ARG A 72 20.65 0.30 1.95
N ASN A 73 20.08 1.51 1.85
CA ASN A 73 20.80 2.74 1.49
C ASN A 73 20.52 3.86 2.50
N LEU A 74 20.70 3.58 3.79
CA LEU A 74 20.89 4.58 4.85
C LEU A 74 22.20 4.27 5.58
#